data_AF-A0A6A4HZL7-F1
#
_entry.id   AF-A0A6A4HZL7-F1
#
_cell.length_a   1.000
_cell.length_b   1.000
_cell.length_c   1.000
_cell.angle_alpha   90.00
_cell.angle_beta   90.00
_cell.angle_gamma   90.00
#
_symmetry.space_group_name_H-M   'P 1'
#
loop_
_entity.id
_entity.type
_entity.pdbx_description
1 polymer ?
#
loop_
_entity_poly.entity_id
_entity_poly.type
_entity_poly.pdbx_seq_one_letter_code
_entity_poly.pdbx_strand_id
1 'polypeptide(L)'
;MTPEESAELIMFAEHVYQNLVNVICVCVMYGLYMLSFLTALYIFRSPIKAQTKALLILLGLAFLSITLDWIGRADSPLLIIHLAFIHPNNATNLSANLGNAQNSLLTLTFEAFGFWGPAITLLIGDGLVLWRAWAIWDVQNRRKRSLLRFVSIFLMVGNAAVLIAAASFNSNIGPFLSSEVDSLDWIPLVVSLIVNMFATFLVGLKAWNFYQLMHLHHHNNPQYFQINKLLLILVESGLFFLRCSDVMCYRQWCCNRE
;
A
#
# COMPACT_ATOMS: atom_id res chain seq x y z
N MET A 1 -14.43 -37.97 -15.38
CA MET A 1 -14.19 -37.01 -14.30
C MET A 1 -14.54 -37.69 -13.01
N THR A 2 -13.57 -37.87 -12.12
CA THR A 2 -13.79 -38.46 -10.79
C THR A 2 -14.48 -37.42 -9.88
N PRO A 3 -15.15 -37.84 -8.79
CA PRO A 3 -15.72 -36.90 -7.83
C PRO A 3 -14.66 -35.97 -7.22
N GLU A 4 -13.44 -36.47 -7.04
CA GLU A 4 -12.28 -35.70 -6.54
C GLU A 4 -11.90 -34.57 -7.52
N GLU A 5 -11.74 -34.89 -8.81
CA GLU A 5 -11.46 -33.89 -9.85
C GLU A 5 -12.57 -32.83 -9.94
N SER A 6 -13.84 -33.22 -9.72
CA SER A 6 -14.95 -32.28 -9.73
C SER A 6 -14.92 -31.31 -8.56
N ALA A 7 -14.53 -31.77 -7.37
CA ALA A 7 -14.38 -30.93 -6.20
C ALA A 7 -13.21 -29.94 -6.36
N GLU A 8 -12.07 -30.40 -6.88
CA GLU A 8 -10.92 -29.53 -7.19
C GLU A 8 -11.29 -28.44 -8.20
N LEU A 9 -12.02 -28.80 -9.26
CA LEU A 9 -12.45 -27.83 -10.27
C LEU A 9 -13.40 -26.78 -9.70
N ILE A 10 -14.31 -27.17 -8.80
CA ILE A 10 -15.23 -26.23 -8.13
C ILE A 10 -14.44 -25.25 -7.26
N MET A 11 -13.54 -25.75 -6.41
CA MET A 11 -12.69 -24.89 -5.56
C MET A 11 -11.84 -23.93 -6.40
N PHE A 12 -11.26 -24.42 -7.50
CA PHE A 12 -10.50 -23.59 -8.42
C PHE A 12 -11.38 -22.53 -9.08
N ALA A 13 -12.58 -22.88 -9.54
CA ALA A 13 -13.51 -21.94 -10.17
C ALA A 13 -13.96 -20.84 -9.20
N GLU A 14 -14.24 -21.18 -7.94
CA GLU A 14 -14.56 -20.21 -6.89
C GLU A 14 -13.40 -19.23 -6.65
N HIS A 15 -12.17 -19.75 -6.58
CA HIS A 15 -10.96 -18.93 -6.43
C HIS A 15 -10.77 -17.96 -7.62
N VAL A 16 -10.89 -18.47 -8.86
CA VAL A 16 -10.83 -17.64 -10.08
C VAL A 16 -11.92 -16.58 -10.08
N TYR A 17 -13.15 -16.93 -9.69
CA TYR A 17 -14.25 -15.99 -9.63
C TYR A 17 -13.98 -14.84 -8.63
N GLN A 18 -13.52 -15.16 -7.42
CA GLN A 18 -13.18 -14.15 -6.41
C GLN A 18 -12.04 -13.24 -6.90
N ASN A 19 -11.00 -13.82 -7.52
CA ASN A 19 -9.90 -13.05 -8.10
C ASN A 19 -10.37 -12.13 -9.22
N LEU A 20 -11.25 -12.60 -10.10
CA LEU A 20 -11.79 -11.79 -11.20
C LEU A 20 -12.58 -10.59 -10.68
N VAL A 21 -13.44 -10.79 -9.68
CA VAL A 21 -14.18 -9.70 -9.03
C VAL A 21 -13.21 -8.68 -8.42
N ASN A 22 -12.16 -9.15 -7.75
CA ASN A 22 -11.12 -8.28 -7.20
C ASN A 22 -10.40 -7.49 -8.29
N VAL A 23 -9.99 -8.13 -9.39
CA VAL A 23 -9.31 -7.48 -10.52
C VAL A 23 -10.18 -6.39 -11.16
N ILE A 24 -11.49 -6.62 -11.31
CA ILE A 24 -12.42 -5.61 -11.83
C ILE A 24 -12.43 -4.38 -10.91
N CYS A 25 -12.57 -4.58 -9.59
CA CYS A 25 -12.55 -3.49 -8.62
C CYS A 25 -11.21 -2.72 -8.66
N VAL A 26 -10.09 -3.45 -8.67
CA VAL A 26 -8.76 -2.84 -8.74
C VAL A 26 -8.56 -2.09 -10.06
N CYS A 27 -9.08 -2.58 -11.18
CA CYS A 27 -8.98 -1.92 -12.48
C CYS A 27 -9.68 -0.54 -12.49
N VAL A 28 -10.88 -0.45 -11.90
CA VAL A 28 -11.60 0.83 -11.76
C VAL A 28 -10.79 1.80 -10.90
N MET A 29 -10.29 1.34 -9.75
CA MET A 29 -9.48 2.16 -8.84
C MET A 29 -8.16 2.61 -9.48
N TYR A 30 -7.52 1.72 -10.23
CA TYR A 30 -6.30 2.01 -10.98
C TYR A 30 -6.54 3.08 -12.06
N GLY A 31 -7.66 3.01 -12.78
CA GLY A 31 -8.05 4.05 -13.74
C GLY A 31 -8.20 5.43 -13.09
N LEU A 32 -8.85 5.51 -11.92
CA LEU A 32 -8.94 6.76 -11.15
C LEU A 32 -7.57 7.28 -10.70
N TYR A 33 -6.69 6.37 -10.28
CA TYR A 33 -5.33 6.71 -9.87
C TYR A 33 -4.51 7.23 -11.07
N MET A 34 -4.61 6.58 -12.22
CA MET A 34 -3.96 7.01 -13.46
C MET A 34 -4.42 8.41 -13.89
N LEU A 35 -5.72 8.70 -13.84
CA LEU A 35 -6.25 10.04 -14.11
C LEU A 35 -5.69 11.09 -13.14
N SER A 36 -5.61 10.74 -11.86
CA SER A 36 -5.04 11.62 -10.81
C SER A 36 -3.55 11.89 -11.07
N PHE A 37 -2.79 10.87 -11.45
CA PHE A 37 -1.38 10.97 -11.81
C PHE A 37 -1.17 11.87 -13.04
N LEU A 38 -1.93 11.67 -14.11
CA LEU A 38 -1.87 12.50 -15.31
C LEU A 38 -2.24 13.96 -15.02
N THR A 39 -3.24 14.18 -14.18
CA THR A 39 -3.62 15.53 -13.72
C THR A 39 -2.48 16.20 -12.95
N ALA A 40 -1.80 15.45 -12.08
CA ALA A 40 -0.62 15.96 -11.38
C ALA A 40 0.51 16.30 -12.36
N LEU A 41 0.82 15.43 -13.33
CA LEU A 41 1.83 15.70 -14.36
C LEU A 41 1.49 16.97 -15.18
N TYR A 42 0.21 17.15 -15.51
CA TYR A 42 -0.26 18.35 -16.22
C TYR A 42 -0.04 19.63 -15.40
N ILE A 43 -0.37 19.61 -14.10
CA ILE A 43 -0.16 20.74 -13.19
C ILE A 43 1.34 21.06 -13.04
N PHE A 44 2.21 20.04 -13.02
CA PHE A 44 3.65 20.21 -12.85
C PHE A 44 4.41 20.60 -14.14
N ARG A 45 3.73 20.95 -15.23
CA ARG A 45 4.38 21.33 -16.50
C ARG A 45 5.12 22.69 -16.44
N SER A 46 4.85 23.52 -15.43
CA SER A 46 5.51 24.83 -15.20
C SER A 46 6.93 24.69 -14.66
N PRO A 47 7.83 25.70 -14.77
CA PRO A 47 9.21 25.62 -14.27
C PRO A 47 9.28 25.18 -12.80
N ILE A 48 9.81 23.97 -12.59
CA ILE A 48 9.73 23.23 -11.34
C ILE A 48 10.91 23.57 -10.42
N LYS A 49 10.62 24.01 -9.18
CA LYS A 49 11.64 24.15 -8.11
C LYS A 49 12.21 22.78 -7.72
N ALA A 50 13.46 22.73 -7.27
CA ALA A 50 14.15 21.47 -6.92
C ALA A 50 13.34 20.56 -5.95
N GLN A 51 12.66 21.15 -4.97
CA GLN A 51 11.81 20.42 -4.01
C GLN A 51 10.63 19.71 -4.69
N THR A 52 10.04 20.33 -5.71
CA THR A 52 8.89 19.78 -6.44
C THR A 52 9.33 18.67 -7.41
N LYS A 53 10.59 18.65 -7.86
CA LYS A 53 11.14 17.54 -8.64
C LYS A 53 11.21 16.24 -7.83
N ALA A 54 11.62 16.33 -6.56
CA ALA A 54 11.65 15.16 -5.67
C ALA A 54 10.25 14.57 -5.46
N LEU A 55 9.24 15.43 -5.30
CA LEU A 55 7.83 15.01 -5.21
C LEU A 55 7.37 14.29 -6.48
N LEU A 56 7.72 14.82 -7.66
CA LEU A 56 7.37 14.22 -8.94
C LEU A 56 8.01 12.84 -9.12
N ILE A 57 9.27 12.67 -8.70
CA ILE A 57 9.97 11.38 -8.71
C ILE A 57 9.27 10.38 -7.79
N LEU A 58 8.95 10.79 -6.55
CA LEU A 58 8.22 9.93 -5.60
C LEU A 58 6.84 9.53 -6.13
N LEU A 59 6.12 10.47 -6.75
CA LEU A 59 4.83 10.20 -7.37
C LEU A 59 4.96 9.22 -8.55
N GLY A 60 5.99 9.38 -9.38
CA GLY A 60 6.29 8.46 -10.48
C GLY A 60 6.66 7.06 -9.99
N LEU A 61 7.45 6.96 -8.92
CA LEU A 61 7.78 5.68 -8.28
C LEU A 61 6.54 5.00 -7.71
N ALA A 62 5.68 5.75 -7.00
CA ALA A 62 4.42 5.22 -6.49
C ALA A 62 3.52 4.73 -7.63
N PHE A 63 3.44 5.48 -8.73
CA PHE A 63 2.70 5.07 -9.92
C PHE A 63 3.25 3.78 -10.50
N LEU A 64 4.57 3.67 -10.69
CA LEU A 64 5.19 2.45 -11.20
C LEU A 64 4.92 1.25 -10.28
N SER A 65 5.03 1.41 -8.97
CA SER A 65 4.76 0.34 -7.99
C SER A 65 3.31 -0.15 -8.05
N ILE A 66 2.34 0.77 -8.14
CA ILE A 66 0.92 0.43 -8.26
C ILE A 66 0.63 -0.24 -9.61
N THR A 67 1.26 0.21 -10.70
CA THR A 67 1.14 -0.44 -12.01
C THR A 67 1.67 -1.87 -11.98
N LEU A 68 2.81 -2.11 -11.33
CA LEU A 68 3.38 -3.47 -11.19
C LEU A 68 2.49 -4.39 -10.35
N ASP A 69 1.91 -3.89 -9.25
CA ASP A 69 0.93 -4.63 -8.45
C ASP A 69 -0.32 -4.99 -9.28
N TRP A 70 -0.84 -4.03 -10.06
CA TRP A 70 -1.99 -4.26 -10.93
C TRP A 70 -1.70 -5.35 -11.97
N ILE A 71 -0.55 -5.28 -12.63
CA ILE A 71 -0.10 -6.31 -13.59
C ILE A 71 -0.03 -7.69 -12.90
N GLY A 72 0.59 -7.77 -11.72
CA GLY A 72 0.67 -9.00 -10.92
C GLY A 72 -0.69 -9.63 -10.65
N ARG A 73 -1.65 -8.82 -10.20
CA ARG A 73 -3.01 -9.28 -9.85
C ARG A 73 -3.84 -9.66 -11.07
N ALA A 74 -3.70 -8.93 -12.17
CA ALA A 74 -4.46 -9.18 -13.40
C ALA A 74 -3.97 -10.42 -14.14
N ASP A 75 -2.64 -10.60 -14.25
CA ASP A 75 -2.05 -11.63 -15.09
C ASP A 75 -1.99 -13.00 -14.39
N SER A 76 -1.80 -13.05 -13.07
CA SER A 76 -1.69 -14.31 -12.31
C SER A 76 -2.82 -15.33 -12.59
N PRO A 77 -4.12 -14.99 -12.42
CA PRO A 77 -5.19 -15.97 -12.64
C PRO A 77 -5.32 -16.39 -14.10
N LEU A 78 -5.10 -15.47 -15.05
CA LEU A 78 -5.13 -15.77 -16.48
C LEU A 78 -4.01 -16.74 -16.86
N LEU A 79 -2.85 -16.57 -16.25
CA LEU A 79 -1.69 -17.41 -16.51
C LEU A 79 -1.84 -18.82 -15.95
N ILE A 80 -2.39 -18.94 -14.74
CA ILE A 80 -2.70 -20.25 -14.14
C ILE A 80 -3.69 -21.00 -15.02
N ILE A 81 -4.76 -20.35 -15.49
CA ILE A 81 -5.72 -20.97 -16.41
C ILE A 81 -5.03 -21.40 -17.71
N HIS A 82 -4.19 -20.54 -18.28
CA HIS A 82 -3.47 -20.84 -19.51
C HIS A 82 -2.51 -22.03 -19.37
N LEU A 83 -1.72 -22.09 -18.30
CA LEU A 83 -0.78 -23.18 -18.04
C LEU A 83 -1.47 -24.48 -17.62
N ALA A 84 -2.51 -24.41 -16.80
CA ALA A 84 -3.20 -25.60 -16.29
C ALA A 84 -4.10 -26.27 -17.34
N PHE A 85 -4.78 -25.48 -18.19
CA PHE A 85 -5.81 -26.01 -19.10
C PHE A 85 -5.43 -25.95 -20.58
N ILE A 86 -4.70 -24.93 -21.03
CA ILE A 86 -4.38 -24.77 -22.46
C ILE A 86 -3.07 -25.50 -22.81
N HIS A 87 -2.07 -25.42 -21.94
CA HIS A 87 -0.77 -26.07 -22.14
C HIS A 87 -0.39 -26.99 -20.96
N PRO A 88 -1.21 -28.02 -20.66
CA PRO A 88 -0.94 -28.92 -19.55
C PRO A 88 0.35 -29.71 -19.78
N ASN A 89 1.21 -29.76 -18.76
CA ASN A 89 2.41 -30.62 -18.79
C ASN A 89 2.05 -32.11 -18.81
N ASN A 90 0.93 -32.51 -18.22
CA ASN A 90 0.44 -33.88 -18.22
C ASN A 90 -1.05 -33.95 -18.58
N ALA A 91 -1.41 -34.57 -19.69
CA ALA A 91 -2.80 -34.59 -20.16
C ALA A 91 -3.79 -35.35 -19.24
N THR A 92 -3.30 -36.18 -18.31
CA THR A 92 -4.16 -37.12 -17.56
C THR A 92 -4.45 -36.72 -16.12
N ASN A 93 -3.71 -35.77 -15.54
CA ASN A 93 -3.85 -35.44 -14.11
C ASN A 93 -4.00 -33.93 -13.92
N LEU A 94 -5.24 -33.50 -13.62
CA LEU A 94 -5.59 -32.10 -13.41
C LEU A 94 -4.88 -31.50 -12.19
N SER A 95 -4.83 -32.22 -11.07
CA SER A 95 -4.21 -31.72 -9.84
C SER A 95 -2.71 -31.49 -10.03
N ALA A 96 -2.04 -32.39 -10.76
CA ALA A 96 -0.64 -32.22 -11.13
C ALA A 96 -0.41 -31.00 -12.05
N ASN A 97 -1.32 -30.74 -12.99
CA ASN A 97 -1.21 -29.56 -13.86
C ASN A 97 -1.44 -28.25 -13.11
N LEU A 98 -2.44 -28.20 -12.24
CA LEU A 98 -2.72 -27.03 -11.40
C LEU A 98 -1.52 -26.74 -10.48
N GLY A 99 -0.98 -27.76 -9.82
CA GLY A 99 0.22 -27.63 -8.99
C GLY A 99 1.44 -27.16 -9.79
N ASN A 100 1.64 -27.67 -11.00
CA ASN A 100 2.73 -27.22 -11.87
C ASN A 100 2.55 -25.77 -12.37
N ALA A 101 1.31 -25.38 -12.69
CA ALA A 101 0.98 -24.03 -13.13
C ALA A 101 1.18 -23.00 -12.01
N GLN A 102 0.75 -23.34 -10.78
CA GLN A 102 0.93 -22.49 -9.61
C GLN A 102 2.40 -22.35 -9.23
N ASN A 103 3.17 -23.44 -9.29
CA ASN A 103 4.61 -23.43 -9.01
C ASN A 103 5.48 -22.98 -10.18
N SER A 104 4.88 -22.51 -11.27
CA SER A 104 5.66 -22.03 -12.41
C SER A 104 6.45 -20.78 -12.01
N LEU A 105 7.70 -20.68 -12.46
CA LEU A 105 8.57 -19.52 -12.18
C LEU A 105 7.89 -18.19 -12.57
N LEU A 106 7.08 -18.23 -13.62
CA LEU A 106 6.40 -17.06 -14.15
C LEU A 106 5.23 -16.67 -13.22
N THR A 107 4.41 -17.61 -12.76
CA THR A 107 3.37 -17.37 -11.73
C THR A 107 3.98 -16.80 -10.46
N LEU A 108 5.05 -17.41 -9.95
CA LEU A 108 5.76 -16.95 -8.74
C LEU A 108 6.31 -15.52 -8.89
N THR A 109 6.75 -15.13 -10.10
CA THR A 109 7.24 -13.77 -10.36
C THR A 109 6.10 -12.75 -10.28
N PHE A 110 4.92 -13.06 -10.84
CA PHE A 110 3.75 -12.17 -10.77
C PHE A 110 3.18 -12.09 -9.35
N GLU A 111 3.16 -13.20 -8.61
CA GLU A 111 2.80 -13.20 -7.19
C GLU A 111 3.75 -12.30 -6.40
N ALA A 112 5.06 -12.41 -6.61
CA ALA A 112 6.04 -11.53 -5.98
C ALA A 112 5.74 -10.05 -6.24
N PHE A 113 5.34 -9.65 -7.47
CA PHE A 113 4.93 -8.27 -7.72
C PHE A 113 3.69 -7.86 -6.91
N GLY A 114 2.71 -8.76 -6.75
CA GLY A 114 1.53 -8.54 -5.92
C GLY A 114 1.84 -8.36 -4.42
N PHE A 115 2.93 -8.96 -3.93
CA PHE A 115 3.39 -8.77 -2.54
C PHE A 115 4.25 -7.52 -2.36
N TRP A 116 5.23 -7.30 -3.24
CA TRP A 116 6.18 -6.19 -3.09
C TRP A 116 5.59 -4.84 -3.49
N GLY A 117 4.67 -4.80 -4.45
CA GLY A 117 4.04 -3.56 -4.92
C GLY A 117 3.35 -2.76 -3.81
N PRO A 118 2.44 -3.37 -3.02
CA PRO A 118 1.81 -2.72 -1.87
C PRO A 118 2.82 -2.26 -0.81
N ALA A 119 3.83 -3.08 -0.51
CA ALA A 119 4.86 -2.74 0.49
C ALA A 119 5.67 -1.51 0.09
N ILE A 120 6.09 -1.41 -1.17
CA ILE A 120 6.80 -0.25 -1.70
C ILE A 120 5.88 0.98 -1.69
N THR A 121 4.62 0.81 -2.06
CA THR A 121 3.63 1.91 -2.07
C THR A 121 3.40 2.47 -0.67
N LEU A 122 3.27 1.61 0.34
CA LEU A 122 3.21 2.01 1.76
C LEU A 122 4.45 2.79 2.19
N LEU A 123 5.64 2.27 1.86
CA LEU A 123 6.90 2.93 2.20
C LEU A 123 7.05 4.32 1.56
N ILE A 124 6.61 4.48 0.31
CA ILE A 124 6.57 5.78 -0.37
C ILE A 124 5.54 6.70 0.29
N GLY A 125 4.37 6.18 0.67
CA GLY A 125 3.35 6.91 1.41
C GLY A 125 3.88 7.49 2.71
N ASP A 126 4.54 6.66 3.52
CA ASP A 126 5.13 7.05 4.81
C ASP A 126 6.24 8.08 4.61
N GLY A 127 7.05 7.90 3.55
CA GLY A 127 8.08 8.86 3.16
C GLY A 127 7.51 10.22 2.76
N LEU A 128 6.36 10.25 2.07
CA LEU A 128 5.67 11.49 1.71
C LEU A 128 5.11 12.22 2.94
N VAL A 129 4.53 11.50 3.89
CA VAL A 129 4.04 12.08 5.14
C VAL A 129 5.20 12.66 5.95
N LEU A 130 6.30 11.91 6.05
CA LEU A 130 7.51 12.38 6.72
C LEU A 130 8.13 13.59 6.03
N TRP A 131 8.18 13.58 4.69
CA TRP A 131 8.65 14.72 3.91
C TRP A 131 7.81 15.96 4.17
N ARG A 132 6.48 15.85 4.23
CA ARG A 132 5.58 16.97 4.58
C ARG A 132 5.87 17.49 5.98
N ALA A 133 6.03 16.59 6.95
CA ALA A 133 6.38 16.96 8.31
C ALA A 133 7.69 17.73 8.35
N TRP A 134 8.69 17.27 7.60
CA TRP A 134 9.99 17.92 7.54
C TRP A 134 9.96 19.28 6.82
N ALA A 135 9.18 19.40 5.75
CA ALA A 135 9.02 20.65 4.99
C ALA A 135 8.36 21.75 5.84
N ILE A 136 7.40 21.39 6.69
CA ILE A 136 6.73 22.32 7.62
C ILE A 136 7.64 22.62 8.83
N TRP A 137 8.55 21.70 9.17
CA TRP A 137 9.40 21.81 10.35
C TRP A 137 10.61 22.75 10.16
N ASP A 138 10.36 24.02 9.90
CA ASP A 138 11.37 25.07 10.08
C ASP A 138 11.46 25.42 11.57
N VAL A 139 12.49 24.91 12.26
CA VAL A 139 12.70 25.16 13.69
C VAL A 139 14.06 25.79 13.90
N GLN A 140 14.04 27.00 14.47
CA GLN A 140 15.20 27.81 14.86
C GLN A 140 16.16 27.06 15.81
N ASN A 141 15.65 26.13 16.62
CA ASN A 141 16.44 25.45 17.62
C ASN A 141 17.11 24.18 17.04
N ARG A 142 18.41 24.26 16.73
CA ARG A 142 19.20 23.19 16.08
C ARG A 142 19.09 21.84 16.80
N ARG A 143 19.01 21.83 18.14
CA ARG A 143 19.00 20.59 18.94
C ARG A 143 17.69 19.80 18.76
N LYS A 144 16.54 20.49 18.78
CA LYS A 144 15.22 19.88 18.54
C LYS A 144 15.09 19.37 17.11
N ARG A 145 15.64 20.10 16.13
CA ARG A 145 15.68 19.67 14.72
C ARG A 145 16.44 18.35 14.53
N SER A 146 17.57 18.20 15.22
CA SER A 146 18.38 16.97 15.15
C SER A 146 17.64 15.76 15.71
N LEU A 147 17.03 15.90 16.90
CA LEU A 147 16.25 14.83 17.52
C LEU A 147 15.07 14.39 16.65
N LEU A 148 14.32 15.35 16.10
CA LEU A 148 13.15 15.02 15.29
C LEU A 148 13.55 14.32 13.98
N ARG A 149 14.66 14.73 13.37
CA ARG A 149 15.26 14.02 12.22
C ARG A 149 15.66 12.60 12.60
N PHE A 150 16.33 12.42 13.74
CA PHE A 150 16.75 11.10 14.19
C PHE A 150 15.56 10.17 14.43
N VAL A 151 14.54 10.64 15.16
CA VAL A 151 13.30 9.87 15.40
C VAL A 151 12.61 9.53 14.09
N SER A 152 12.53 10.47 13.16
CA SER A 152 11.90 10.27 11.84
C SER A 152 12.63 9.22 11.00
N ILE A 153 13.96 9.27 10.95
CA ILE A 153 14.78 8.28 10.24
C ILE A 153 14.63 6.91 10.91
N PHE A 154 14.68 6.87 12.24
CA PHE A 154 14.50 5.62 12.99
C PHE A 154 13.14 4.99 12.72
N LEU A 155 12.06 5.78 12.70
CA LEU A 155 10.72 5.32 12.36
C LEU A 155 10.66 4.71 10.95
N MET A 156 11.25 5.39 9.96
CA MET A 156 11.27 4.90 8.57
C MET A 156 12.10 3.63 8.41
N VAL A 157 13.27 3.57 9.06
CA VAL A 157 14.12 2.36 9.03
C VAL A 157 13.43 1.19 9.71
N GLY A 158 12.78 1.42 10.86
CA GLY A 158 12.00 0.40 11.56
C GLY A 158 10.84 -0.11 10.72
N ASN A 159 10.08 0.79 10.10
CA ASN A 159 8.99 0.42 9.21
C ASN A 159 9.46 -0.35 7.97
N ALA A 160 10.55 0.11 7.34
CA ALA A 160 11.17 -0.59 6.22
C ALA A 160 11.64 -2.00 6.62
N ALA A 161 12.23 -2.15 7.79
CA ALA A 161 12.68 -3.45 8.30
C ALA A 161 11.51 -4.40 8.54
N VAL A 162 10.40 -3.91 9.13
CA VAL A 162 9.18 -4.71 9.33
C VAL A 162 8.59 -5.14 7.98
N LEU A 163 8.51 -4.22 7.00
CA LEU A 163 8.00 -4.52 5.66
C LEU A 163 8.88 -5.57 4.94
N ILE A 164 10.21 -5.41 4.98
CA ILE A 164 11.14 -6.37 4.38
C ILE A 164 11.05 -7.72 5.08
N ALA A 165 10.97 -7.74 6.42
CA ALA A 165 10.83 -8.98 7.17
C ALA A 165 9.55 -9.73 6.78
N ALA A 166 8.41 -9.04 6.76
CA ALA A 166 7.12 -9.64 6.36
C ALA A 166 7.16 -10.17 4.92
N ALA A 167 7.67 -9.39 3.97
CA ALA A 167 7.81 -9.82 2.58
C ALA A 167 8.75 -11.05 2.44
N SER A 168 9.82 -11.10 3.23
CA SER A 168 10.80 -12.20 3.20
C SER A 168 10.27 -13.49 3.83
N PHE A 169 9.45 -13.39 4.87
CA PHE A 169 8.78 -14.56 5.46
C PHE A 169 7.79 -15.17 4.46
N ASN A 170 7.00 -14.34 3.79
CA ASN A 170 6.01 -14.79 2.82
C ASN A 170 6.66 -15.39 1.56
N SER A 171 7.84 -14.89 1.13
CA SER A 171 8.53 -15.43 -0.04
C SER A 171 9.25 -16.77 0.20
N ASN A 172 9.70 -17.05 1.42
CA ASN A 172 10.55 -18.22 1.71
C ASN A 172 9.78 -19.48 2.13
N ILE A 173 8.55 -19.35 2.61
CA ILE A 173 7.77 -20.49 3.15
C ILE A 173 7.01 -21.22 2.05
N GLY A 174 6.87 -20.63 0.86
CA GLY A 174 6.14 -21.21 -0.27
C GLY A 174 4.62 -21.30 0.00
N PRO A 175 3.80 -21.32 -1.06
CA PRO A 175 2.34 -21.28 -0.94
C PRO A 175 1.70 -22.57 -0.36
N PHE A 176 2.49 -23.58 0.01
CA PHE A 176 1.98 -24.91 0.39
C PHE A 176 1.78 -25.13 1.90
N LEU A 177 2.22 -24.20 2.76
CA LEU A 177 2.05 -24.31 4.23
C LEU A 177 1.18 -23.20 4.84
N SER A 178 0.56 -22.35 4.03
CA SER A 178 -0.23 -21.18 4.47
C SER A 178 -1.63 -21.51 5.01
N SER A 179 -1.99 -22.78 5.17
CA SER A 179 -3.27 -23.17 5.79
C SER A 179 -3.29 -23.01 7.32
N GLU A 180 -2.16 -22.72 7.97
CA GLU A 180 -2.10 -22.40 9.41
C GLU A 180 -1.75 -20.93 9.67
N VAL A 181 -2.80 -20.10 9.63
CA VAL A 181 -3.00 -18.87 10.41
C VAL A 181 -2.09 -17.67 10.08
N ASP A 182 -2.53 -16.96 9.04
CA ASP A 182 -2.31 -15.57 8.65
C ASP A 182 -2.49 -14.53 9.78
N SER A 183 -1.59 -14.50 10.76
CA SER A 183 -1.59 -13.49 11.82
C SER A 183 -0.53 -12.40 11.65
N LEU A 184 0.38 -12.51 10.67
CA LEU A 184 1.44 -11.53 10.45
C LEU A 184 1.17 -10.52 9.33
N ASP A 185 0.26 -10.80 8.41
CA ASP A 185 0.05 -9.95 7.22
C ASP A 185 -0.50 -8.55 7.53
N TRP A 186 -1.21 -8.38 8.64
CA TRP A 186 -1.73 -7.08 9.07
C TRP A 186 -0.71 -6.25 9.85
N ILE A 187 0.38 -6.85 10.34
CA ILE A 187 1.38 -6.16 11.17
C ILE A 187 2.05 -5.00 10.42
N PRO A 188 2.54 -5.16 9.18
CA PRO A 188 3.15 -4.05 8.44
C PRO A 188 2.17 -2.90 8.19
N LEU A 189 0.89 -3.23 7.98
CA LEU A 189 -0.17 -2.24 7.81
C LEU A 189 -0.36 -1.42 9.10
N VAL A 190 -0.42 -2.08 10.25
CA VAL A 190 -0.55 -1.40 11.55
C VAL A 190 0.69 -0.59 11.92
N VAL A 191 1.90 -1.09 11.61
CA VAL A 191 3.14 -0.35 11.86
C VAL A 191 3.21 0.91 11.00
N SER A 192 2.92 0.80 9.70
CA SER A 192 2.85 1.95 8.78
C SER A 192 1.78 2.97 9.20
N LEU A 193 0.64 2.48 9.67
CA LEU A 193 -0.44 3.30 10.22
C LEU A 193 0.01 4.08 11.46
N ILE A 194 0.70 3.45 12.41
CA ILE A 194 1.24 4.10 13.61
C ILE A 194 2.26 5.17 13.21
N VAL A 195 3.15 4.87 12.25
CA VAL A 195 4.14 5.79 11.70
C VAL A 195 3.46 7.04 11.13
N ASN A 196 2.42 6.85 10.32
CA ASN A 196 1.65 7.94 9.72
C ASN A 196 0.84 8.74 10.74
N MET A 197 0.26 8.07 11.73
CA MET A 197 -0.46 8.74 12.83
C MET A 197 0.49 9.62 13.63
N PHE A 198 1.68 9.11 13.98
CA PHE A 198 2.68 9.85 14.73
C PHE A 198 3.22 11.05 13.94
N ALA A 199 3.52 10.86 12.65
CA ALA A 199 3.99 11.93 11.79
C ALA A 199 2.91 13.03 11.62
N THR A 200 1.66 12.64 11.37
CA THR A 200 0.53 13.58 11.28
C THR A 200 0.30 14.33 12.59
N PHE A 201 0.38 13.63 13.72
CA PHE A 201 0.25 14.24 15.05
C PHE A 201 1.35 15.27 15.32
N LEU A 202 2.60 14.99 14.97
CA LEU A 202 3.70 15.96 15.08
C LEU A 202 3.45 17.21 14.25
N VAL A 203 2.95 17.06 13.02
CA VAL A 203 2.57 18.21 12.18
C VAL A 203 1.44 19.01 12.82
N GLY A 204 0.41 18.33 13.33
CA GLY A 204 -0.72 18.95 14.01
C GLY A 204 -0.30 19.74 15.26
N LEU A 205 0.55 19.16 16.12
CA LEU A 205 1.06 19.84 17.30
C LEU A 205 1.84 21.11 16.95
N LYS A 206 2.64 21.08 15.88
CA LYS A 206 3.37 22.29 15.44
C LYS A 206 2.41 23.36 14.94
N ALA A 207 1.44 22.98 14.11
CA ALA A 207 0.43 23.90 13.61
C ALA A 207 -0.37 24.52 14.76
N TRP A 208 -0.70 23.74 15.79
CA TRP A 208 -1.37 24.20 17.00
C TRP A 208 -0.52 25.19 17.81
N ASN A 209 0.76 24.88 18.05
CA ASN A 209 1.66 25.79 18.77
C ASN A 209 1.85 27.12 18.03
N PHE A 210 1.94 27.07 16.70
CA PHE A 210 2.03 28.28 15.88
C PHE A 210 0.73 29.09 15.93
N TYR A 211 -0.42 28.41 15.91
CA TYR A 211 -1.73 29.02 16.08
C TYR A 211 -1.87 29.70 17.45
N GLN A 212 -1.46 29.04 18.53
CA GLN A 212 -1.48 29.61 19.89
C GLN A 212 -0.62 30.88 19.98
N LEU A 213 0.60 30.84 19.42
CA LEU A 213 1.54 31.96 19.48
C LEU A 213 1.03 33.16 18.66
N MET A 214 0.31 32.90 17.55
CA MET A 214 -0.32 33.96 16.75
C MET A 214 -1.65 34.47 17.30
N HIS A 215 -2.45 33.62 17.96
CA HIS A 215 -3.68 34.06 18.61
C HIS A 215 -3.39 35.10 19.70
N LEU A 216 -2.23 34.98 20.36
CA LEU A 216 -1.69 35.98 21.28
C LEU A 216 -1.29 37.32 20.61
N HIS A 217 -1.15 37.36 19.27
CA HIS A 217 -0.70 38.53 18.50
C HIS A 217 -1.76 39.13 17.55
N HIS A 218 -3.03 38.73 17.68
CA HIS A 218 -4.24 39.29 17.06
C HIS A 218 -4.03 40.11 15.77
N HIS A 219 -3.85 39.42 14.63
CA HIS A 219 -4.06 40.04 13.31
C HIS A 219 -4.83 39.11 12.37
N ASN A 220 -6.01 39.57 11.93
CA ASN A 220 -6.95 38.88 11.05
C ASN A 220 -6.37 38.63 9.65
N ASN A 221 -5.60 37.55 9.48
CA ASN A 221 -5.07 37.19 8.17
C ASN A 221 -5.84 35.98 7.55
N PRO A 222 -6.62 36.19 6.47
CA PRO A 222 -7.51 35.16 5.91
C PRO A 222 -6.80 33.95 5.29
N GLN A 223 -5.51 34.05 4.93
CA GLN A 223 -4.72 32.92 4.42
C GLN A 223 -4.57 31.78 5.46
N TYR A 224 -4.64 32.09 6.75
CA TYR A 224 -4.40 31.11 7.82
C TYR A 224 -5.57 30.12 8.00
N PHE A 225 -6.80 30.56 7.70
CA PHE A 225 -8.00 29.72 7.81
C PHE A 225 -7.96 28.51 6.85
N GLN A 226 -7.27 28.64 5.73
CA GLN A 226 -7.15 27.57 4.73
C GLN A 226 -6.25 26.42 5.20
N ILE A 227 -5.17 26.71 5.93
CA ILE A 227 -4.23 25.70 6.44
C ILE A 227 -4.89 24.84 7.52
N ASN A 228 -5.67 25.46 8.43
CA ASN A 228 -6.42 24.74 9.45
C ASN A 228 -7.46 23.79 8.84
N LYS A 229 -8.14 24.22 7.76
CA LYS A 229 -9.11 23.38 7.05
C LYS A 229 -8.43 22.18 6.37
N LEU A 230 -7.24 22.37 5.80
CA LEU A 230 -6.46 21.29 5.17
C LEU A 230 -5.96 20.26 6.20
N LEU A 231 -5.50 20.72 7.37
CA LEU A 231 -5.10 19.86 8.48
C LEU A 231 -6.26 19.04 9.05
N LEU A 232 -7.44 19.67 9.19
CA LEU A 232 -8.65 18.99 9.63
C LEU A 232 -9.04 17.88 8.66
N ILE A 233 -9.05 18.18 7.35
CA ILE A 233 -9.33 17.20 6.30
C ILE A 233 -8.32 16.05 6.31
N LEU A 234 -7.03 16.35 6.55
CA LEU A 234 -5.99 15.32 6.61
C LEU A 234 -6.22 14.37 7.80
N VAL A 235 -6.52 14.92 8.98
CA VAL A 235 -6.84 14.12 10.18
C VAL A 235 -8.12 13.31 9.97
N GLU A 236 -9.14 13.91 9.38
CA GLU A 236 -10.43 13.26 9.10
C GLU A 236 -10.27 12.13 8.08
N SER A 237 -9.45 12.32 7.04
CA SER A 237 -9.14 11.27 6.05
C SER A 237 -8.35 10.10 6.65
N GLY A 238 -7.45 10.37 7.61
CA GLY A 238 -6.71 9.33 8.34
C GLY A 238 -7.61 8.51 9.28
N LEU A 239 -8.56 9.16 9.96
CA LEU A 239 -9.58 8.48 10.77
C LEU A 239 -10.53 7.64 9.92
N PHE A 240 -10.86 8.10 8.72
CA PHE A 240 -11.65 7.32 7.78
C PHE A 240 -10.89 6.07 7.32
N PHE A 241 -9.59 6.20 7.04
CA PHE A 241 -8.73 5.08 6.68
C PHE A 241 -8.61 4.05 7.82
N LEU A 242 -8.46 4.50 9.06
CA LEU A 242 -8.49 3.64 10.26
C LEU A 242 -9.76 2.81 10.33
N ARG A 243 -10.91 3.49 10.18
CA ARG A 243 -12.22 2.84 10.28
C ARG A 243 -12.49 1.86 9.12
N CYS A 244 -12.05 2.19 7.91
CA CYS A 244 -12.12 1.27 6.77
C CYS A 244 -11.19 0.06 6.95
N SER A 245 -9.98 0.26 7.48
CA SER A 245 -9.01 -0.81 7.71
C SER A 245 -9.49 -1.79 8.78
N ASP A 246 -10.11 -1.29 9.86
CA ASP A 246 -10.73 -2.15 10.87
C ASP A 246 -11.84 -3.02 10.27
N VAL A 247 -12.70 -2.45 9.41
CA VAL A 247 -13.77 -3.20 8.74
C VAL A 247 -13.21 -4.24 7.77
N MET A 248 -12.16 -3.92 7.01
CA MET A 248 -11.49 -4.88 6.13
C MET A 248 -10.79 -6.00 6.91
N CYS A 249 -10.06 -5.67 7.98
CA CYS A 249 -9.44 -6.68 8.86
C CYS A 249 -10.50 -7.57 9.52
N TYR A 250 -11.61 -7.00 9.98
CA TYR A 250 -12.69 -7.77 10.58
C TYR A 250 -13.33 -8.74 9.58
N ARG A 251 -13.50 -8.31 8.33
CA ARG A 251 -14.07 -9.14 7.26
C ARG A 251 -13.14 -10.28 6.86
N GLN A 252 -11.84 -10.00 6.72
CA GLN A 252 -10.81 -11.00 6.43
C GLN A 252 -10.75 -12.05 7.55
N TRP A 253 -10.85 -11.60 8.81
CA TRP A 253 -10.83 -12.47 9.98
C TRP A 253 -12.09 -13.35 10.11
N CYS A 254 -13.26 -12.84 9.74
CA CYS A 254 -14.49 -13.65 9.69
C CYS A 254 -14.43 -14.72 8.57
N CYS A 255 -13.90 -14.39 7.38
CA CYS A 255 -13.78 -15.36 6.29
C CYS A 255 -12.77 -16.49 6.57
N ASN A 256 -11.72 -16.25 7.37
CA ASN A 256 -10.74 -17.28 7.73
C ASN A 256 -11.19 -18.20 8.89
N ARG A 257 -12.39 -18.02 9.44
CA ARG A 257 -12.93 -18.82 10.57
C ARG A 257 -14.04 -19.80 10.19
N GLU A 258 -14.55 -19.72 8.96
CA GLU A 258 -15.57 -20.62 8.42
C GLU A 258 -14.92 -21.69 7.55
#